data_AF-A0A535PKI0-F1
#
_entry.id   AF-A0A535PKI0-F1
#
_cell.length_a   1.000
_cell.length_b   1.000
_cell.length_c   1.000
_cell.angle_alpha   90.00
_cell.angle_beta   90.00
_cell.angle_gamma   90.00
#
_symmetry.space_group_name_H-M   'P 1'
#
loop_
_entity.id
_entity.type
_entity.pdbx_description
1 polymer ?
#
loop_
_entity_poly.entity_id
_entity_poly.type
_entity_poly.pdbx_seq_one_letter_code
_entity_poly.pdbx_strand_id
1 'polypeptide(L)' 'MSVKPEATFEELMASLEQTIGLLADGTAPLEELVAAHERAARLLAGAEARLASLKTKADALSAELRA' A
#
# COMPACT_ATOMS: atom_id res chain seq x y z
N MET A 1 24.27 -2.89 -9.11
CA MET A 1 22.81 -2.68 -9.17
C MET A 1 22.42 -1.94 -7.90
N SER A 2 21.97 -0.68 -7.97
CA SER A 2 21.52 0.05 -6.77
C SER A 2 20.14 -0.44 -6.37
N VAL A 3 20.05 -1.16 -5.26
CA VAL A 3 18.76 -1.49 -4.64
C VAL A 3 18.24 -0.20 -4.01
N LYS A 4 17.14 0.35 -4.54
CA LYS A 4 16.43 1.43 -3.85
C LYS A 4 15.86 0.85 -2.54
N PRO A 5 16.00 1.54 -1.40
CA PRO A 5 15.37 1.09 -0.17
C PRO A 5 13.87 0.92 -0.41
N GLU A 6 13.32 -0.22 0.00
CA GLU A 6 11.87 -0.44 -0.04
C GLU A 6 11.21 0.63 0.84
N ALA A 7 10.14 1.24 0.31
CA ALA A 7 9.35 2.19 1.08
C ALA A 7 8.81 1.51 2.35
N THR A 8 8.83 2.25 3.45
CA THR A 8 8.18 1.85 4.69
C THR A 8 6.67 1.73 4.48
N PHE A 9 5.99 1.01 5.37
CA PHE A 9 4.53 0.88 5.29
C PHE A 9 3.83 2.23 5.44
N GLU A 10 4.36 3.10 6.31
CA GLU A 10 3.84 4.46 6.52
C GLU A 10 3.98 5.32 5.27
N GLU A 11 5.14 5.29 4.59
CA GLU A 11 5.34 6.01 3.32
C GLU A 11 4.42 5.50 2.20
N LEU A 12 4.16 4.20 2.18
CA LEU A 12 3.22 3.59 1.24
C LEU A 12 1.79 4.08 1.52
N MET A 13 1.36 4.10 2.78
CA MET A 13 0.05 4.60 3.19
C MET A 13 -0.10 6.10 2.90
N ALA A 14 0.90 6.91 3.23
CA ALA A 14 0.90 8.34 2.91
C ALA A 14 0.79 8.60 1.40
N SER A 15 1.46 7.79 0.58
CA SER A 15 1.35 7.86 -0.88
C SER A 15 -0.05 7.49 -1.37
N LEU A 16 -0.71 6.52 -0.74
CA LEU A 16 -2.06 6.10 -1.07
C LEU A 16 -3.07 7.20 -0.70
N GLU A 17 -2.97 7.75 0.51
CA GLU A 17 -3.82 8.86 0.99
C GLU A 17 -3.71 10.08 0.08
N GLN A 18 -2.49 10.48 -0.30
CA GLN A 18 -2.28 11.58 -1.24
C GLN A 18 -2.96 11.31 -2.59
N THR A 19 -2.86 10.07 -3.09
CA THR A 19 -3.45 9.69 -4.38
C THR A 19 -4.98 9.67 -4.31
N ILE A 20 -5.55 9.21 -3.19
CA ILE A 20 -7.00 9.25 -2.94
C ILE A 20 -7.48 10.70 -2.84
N GLY A 21 -6.70 11.59 -2.20
CA GLY A 21 -7.03 13.02 -2.14
C GLY A 21 -7.17 13.66 -3.51
N LEU A 22 -6.25 13.36 -4.44
CA LEU A 22 -6.33 13.82 -5.83
C LEU A 22 -7.59 13.28 -6.55
N LEU A 23 -7.90 12.00 -6.35
CA LEU A 23 -9.10 11.38 -6.93
C LEU A 23 -10.39 11.99 -6.37
N ALA A 24 -10.42 12.27 -5.08
CA ALA A 24 -11.57 12.81 -4.37
C ALA A 24 -11.84 14.27 -4.75
N ASP A 25 -10.80 15.05 -5.03
CA ASP A 25 -10.94 16.43 -5.50
C ASP A 25 -11.64 16.47 -6.88
N GLY A 26 -11.32 15.52 -7.78
CA GLY A 26 -12.04 15.32 -9.03
C GLY A 26 -11.92 16.47 -10.05
N THR A 27 -11.07 17.46 -9.77
CA THR A 27 -10.86 18.62 -10.66
C THR A 27 -9.79 18.38 -11.73
N ALA A 28 -8.98 17.32 -11.58
CA ALA A 28 -7.95 16.95 -12.53
C ALA A 28 -8.55 16.40 -13.84
N PRO A 29 -7.82 16.49 -14.98
CA PRO A 29 -8.20 15.85 -16.23
C PRO A 29 -8.44 14.33 -16.07
N LEU A 30 -9.31 13.76 -16.90
CA LEU A 30 -9.68 12.35 -16.82
C LEU A 30 -8.47 11.43 -16.89
N GLU A 31 -7.51 11.72 -17.77
CA GLU A 31 -6.29 10.93 -17.94
C GLU A 31 -5.45 10.91 -16.65
N GLU A 32 -5.38 12.04 -15.95
CA GLU A 32 -4.67 12.15 -14.67
C GLU A 32 -5.42 11.40 -13.55
N LEU A 33 -6.75 11.48 -13.53
CA LEU A 33 -7.58 10.72 -12.60
C LEU A 33 -7.46 9.21 -12.82
N VAL A 34 -7.43 8.75 -14.08
CA VAL A 34 -7.21 7.33 -14.40
C VAL A 34 -5.82 6.89 -13.93
N ALA A 35 -4.78 7.67 -14.22
CA ALA A 35 -3.42 7.37 -13.77
C ALA A 35 -3.31 7.33 -12.24
N ALA A 36 -3.99 8.25 -11.54
CA ALA A 36 -4.08 8.27 -10.09
C ALA A 36 -4.82 7.04 -9.55
N HIS A 37 -5.92 6.64 -10.17
CA HIS A 37 -6.66 5.43 -9.78
C HIS A 37 -5.81 4.17 -9.89
N GLU A 38 -5.12 3.98 -11.02
CA GLU A 38 -4.22 2.86 -11.20
C GLU A 38 -3.07 2.85 -10.19
N ARG A 39 -2.52 4.04 -9.87
CA ARG A 39 -1.50 4.18 -8.83
C ARG A 39 -2.05 3.78 -7.46
N ALA A 40 -3.25 4.25 -7.10
CA ALA A 40 -3.90 3.89 -5.84
C ALA A 40 -4.15 2.38 -5.75
N ALA A 41 -4.62 1.75 -6.82
CA ALA A 41 -4.84 0.30 -6.87
C ALA A 41 -3.53 -0.49 -6.64
N ARG A 42 -2.42 -0.06 -7.25
CA ARG A 42 -1.10 -0.69 -7.03
C ARG A 42 -0.60 -0.51 -5.60
N LEU A 43 -0.77 0.68 -5.02
CA LEU A 43 -0.38 0.95 -3.64
C LEU A 43 -1.20 0.12 -2.67
N LEU A 44 -2.52 0.05 -2.85
CA LEU A 44 -3.41 -0.76 -2.04
C LEU A 44 -3.01 -2.24 -2.06
N ALA A 45 -2.80 -2.82 -3.25
CA ALA A 45 -2.37 -4.20 -3.37
C ALA A 45 -1.04 -4.48 -2.63
N GLY A 46 -0.09 -3.53 -2.68
CA GLY A 46 1.15 -3.61 -1.92
C GLY A 46 0.95 -3.58 -0.40
N ALA A 47 0.05 -2.71 0.08
CA ALA A 47 -0.31 -2.64 1.50
C ALA A 47 -0.94 -3.96 1.97
N GLU A 48 -1.92 -4.48 1.22
CA GLU A 48 -2.63 -5.72 1.54
C GLU A 48 -1.67 -6.92 1.60
N ALA A 49 -0.75 -7.04 0.65
CA ALA A 49 0.25 -8.10 0.64
C ALA A 49 1.17 -8.05 1.88
N ARG A 50 1.59 -6.84 2.28
CA ARG A 50 2.45 -6.66 3.46
C ARG A 50 1.69 -6.98 4.75
N LEU A 51 0.44 -6.56 4.87
CA LEU A 51 -0.43 -6.88 6.00
C LEU A 51 -0.70 -8.39 6.09
N ALA A 52 -0.99 -9.05 4.97
CA ALA A 52 -1.17 -10.49 4.91
C ALA A 52 0.09 -11.23 5.39
N SER A 53 1.28 -10.78 4.96
CA SER A 53 2.55 -11.34 5.42
C SER A 53 2.75 -11.18 6.94
N LEU A 54 2.45 -10.00 7.49
CA LEU A 54 2.53 -9.74 8.93
C LEU A 54 1.54 -10.60 9.71
N LYS A 55 0.31 -10.74 9.21
CA LYS A 55 -0.70 -11.60 9.82
C LYS A 55 -0.23 -13.05 9.88
N THR A 56 0.29 -13.61 8.79
CA THR A 56 0.82 -14.98 8.76
C THR A 56 1.93 -15.18 9.78
N LYS A 57 2.85 -14.21 9.92
CA LYS A 57 3.93 -14.26 10.92
C LYS A 57 3.39 -14.22 12.35
N ALA A 58 2.41 -13.35 12.62
CA ALA A 58 1.78 -13.24 13.92
C ALA A 58 1.00 -14.52 14.30
N ASP A 59 0.31 -15.12 13.33
CA ASP A 59 -0.42 -16.37 13.51
C ASP A 59 0.55 -17.53 13.81
N ALA A 60 1.68 -17.62 13.09
CA ALA A 60 2.73 -18.60 13.34
C ALA A 60 3.35 -18.45 14.74
N LEU A 61 3.75 -17.23 15.12
CA LEU A 61 4.29 -16.95 16.45
C LEU A 61 3.29 -17.30 17.56
N SER A 62 2.01 -16.99 17.34
CA SER A 62 0.94 -17.31 18.30
C SER A 62 0.69 -18.81 18.42
N ALA A 63 0.97 -19.60 17.38
CA ALA A 63 0.89 -21.05 17.45
C ALA A 63 2.10 -21.63 18.20
N GLU A 64 3.31 -21.14 17.93
CA GLU A 64 4.54 -21.53 18.62
C GLU A 64 4.46 -21.29 20.13
N LEU A 65 3.90 -20.15 20.56
CA LEU A 65 3.76 -19.83 21.99
C LEU A 65 2.71 -20.66 22.73
N ARG A 66 1.80 -21.33 22.02
CA ARG A 66 0.76 -22.19 22.60
C ARG A 66 1.14 -23.66 22.67
N ALA A 67 2.17 -24.06 21.94
CA ALA A 67 2.71 -25.42 21.90
C ALA A 67 3.65 -25.67 23.09
#